data_AF-A0A6G3X9E4-F1
#
_entry.id   AF-A0A6G3X9E4-F1
#
_cell.length_a   1.000
_cell.length_b   1.000
_cell.length_c   1.000
_cell.angle_alpha   90.00
_cell.angle_beta   90.00
_cell.angle_gamma   90.00
#
_symmetry.space_group_name_H-M   'P 1'
#
loop_
_entity.id
_entity.type
_entity.pdbx_description
1 polymer ?
#
loop_
_entity_poly.entity_id
_entity_poly.type
_entity_poly.pdbx_seq_one_letter_code
_entity_poly.pdbx_strand_id
1 'polypeptide(L)'
;MAPRVTLPPLTGLLVFQPLKGRYCAECRRGPLPLLILEDGAPRCLDCADLGHLVFLPSGDTALTRRSREESTLSAVVVRFNRRKSRYERQGVLVEEAALARAELRCLADAEARRRRRVRDARRRAAQDVLFAQAFAAEIRRLFPGCPADRARAVALHASERGSG
;
A
#
# COMPACT_ATOMS: atom_id res chain seq x y z
N MET A 1 -0.43 -22.13 31.33
CA MET A 1 -0.45 -20.67 31.12
C MET A 1 -0.88 -20.38 29.69
N ALA A 2 -2.13 -19.94 29.50
CA ALA A 2 -2.57 -19.44 28.20
C ALA A 2 -1.73 -18.18 27.87
N PRO A 3 -1.10 -18.08 26.69
CA PRO A 3 -0.42 -16.86 26.32
C PRO A 3 -1.46 -15.73 26.36
N ARG A 4 -1.23 -14.70 27.18
CA ARG A 4 -1.99 -13.45 27.14
C ARG A 4 -1.70 -12.82 25.79
N VAL A 5 -2.52 -13.15 24.80
CA VAL A 5 -2.38 -12.55 23.50
C VAL A 5 -3.02 -11.19 23.56
N THR A 6 -2.20 -10.14 23.52
CA THR A 6 -2.66 -8.78 23.31
C THR A 6 -3.34 -8.71 21.95
N LEU A 7 -4.67 -8.70 21.97
CA LEU A 7 -5.46 -8.37 20.80
C LEU A 7 -5.14 -6.91 20.43
N PRO A 8 -4.77 -6.61 19.18
CA PRO A 8 -4.58 -5.23 18.77
C PRO A 8 -5.88 -4.45 18.99
N PRO A 9 -5.82 -3.22 19.52
CA PRO A 9 -7.01 -2.38 19.65
C PRO A 9 -7.47 -2.01 18.24
N LEU A 10 -8.51 -2.69 17.77
CA LEU A 10 -9.20 -2.38 16.52
C LEU A 10 -10.66 -2.16 16.90
N THR A 11 -11.17 -0.98 16.60
CA THR A 11 -12.58 -0.56 16.77
C THR A 11 -13.51 -1.26 15.76
N GLY A 12 -13.30 -2.55 15.49
CA GLY A 12 -14.01 -3.30 14.46
C GLY A 12 -13.81 -4.81 14.53
N LEU A 13 -14.50 -5.54 13.65
CA LEU A 13 -14.50 -7.01 13.61
C LEU A 13 -13.11 -7.59 13.34
N LEU A 14 -12.79 -8.67 14.05
CA LEU A 14 -11.49 -9.36 13.97
C LEU A 14 -11.69 -10.82 13.57
N VAL A 15 -11.00 -11.23 12.50
CA VAL A 15 -11.00 -12.60 11.99
C VAL A 15 -9.61 -13.19 12.13
N PHE A 16 -9.55 -14.44 12.56
CA PHE A 16 -8.32 -15.16 12.81
C PHE A 16 -8.06 -16.20 11.72
N GLN A 17 -6.84 -16.23 11.23
CA GLN A 17 -6.31 -17.36 10.46
C GLN A 17 -5.66 -18.34 11.44
N PRO A 18 -6.26 -19.51 11.71
CA PRO A 18 -5.78 -20.42 12.73
C PRO A 18 -4.48 -21.12 12.29
N LEU A 19 -3.62 -21.43 13.26
CA LEU A 19 -2.38 -22.20 13.00
C LEU A 19 -2.59 -23.72 12.99
N LYS A 20 -3.70 -24.19 13.55
CA LYS A 20 -4.09 -25.61 13.62
C LYS A 20 -5.53 -25.74 13.15
N GLY A 21 -5.92 -26.92 12.68
CA GLY A 21 -7.31 -27.20 12.31
C GLY A 21 -8.27 -26.86 13.45
N ARG A 22 -9.30 -26.09 13.12
CA ARG A 22 -10.39 -25.68 14.02
C ARG A 22 -11.71 -25.97 13.30
N TYR A 23 -12.74 -26.34 14.05
CA TYR A 23 -14.07 -26.62 13.52
C TYR A 23 -15.04 -25.58 14.07
N CYS A 24 -16.06 -25.23 13.29
CA CYS A 24 -17.11 -24.33 13.72
C CYS A 24 -17.89 -24.97 14.89
N ALA A 25 -18.11 -24.21 15.96
CA ALA A 25 -18.89 -24.69 17.11
C ALA A 25 -20.39 -24.83 16.80
N GLU A 26 -20.88 -24.25 15.70
CA GLU A 26 -22.30 -24.30 15.31
C GLU A 26 -22.56 -25.40 14.29
N CYS A 27 -22.09 -25.20 13.05
CA CYS A 27 -22.34 -26.12 11.95
C CYS A 27 -21.38 -27.32 11.90
N ARG A 28 -20.39 -27.38 12.82
CA ARG A 28 -19.37 -28.44 12.93
C ARG A 28 -18.48 -28.63 11.69
N ARG A 29 -18.57 -27.73 10.70
CA ARG A 29 -17.72 -27.75 9.50
C ARG A 29 -16.29 -27.32 9.82
N GLY A 30 -15.33 -27.86 9.07
CA GLY A 30 -13.92 -27.52 9.18
C GLY A 30 -13.03 -28.53 8.43
N PRO A 31 -11.71 -28.34 8.46
CA PRO A 31 -10.98 -27.28 9.16
C PRO A 31 -11.23 -25.88 8.57
N LEU A 32 -11.46 -24.90 9.43
CA LEU A 32 -11.74 -23.53 9.02
C LEU A 32 -10.47 -22.79 8.57
N PRO A 33 -10.44 -22.19 7.36
CA PRO A 33 -9.32 -21.37 6.91
C PRO A 33 -9.29 -19.99 7.60
N LEU A 34 -10.48 -19.49 7.97
CA LEU A 34 -10.71 -18.25 8.70
C LEU A 34 -11.82 -18.49 9.71
N LEU A 35 -11.69 -17.87 10.90
CA LEU A 35 -12.70 -18.00 11.96
C LEU A 35 -12.85 -16.70 12.74
N ILE A 36 -14.00 -16.55 13.37
CA ILE A 36 -14.28 -15.52 14.37
C ILE A 36 -14.39 -16.21 15.73
N LEU A 37 -14.04 -15.49 16.79
CA LEU A 37 -14.33 -15.93 18.15
C LEU A 37 -15.57 -15.17 18.64
N GLU A 38 -16.68 -15.88 18.74
CA GLU A 38 -17.92 -15.40 19.35
C GLU A 38 -18.11 -16.14 20.67
N ASP A 39 -18.26 -15.40 21.77
CA ASP A 39 -18.35 -15.95 23.13
C ASP A 39 -17.23 -16.95 23.47
N GLY A 40 -16.04 -16.75 22.89
CA GLY A 40 -14.88 -17.63 23.05
C GLY A 40 -14.92 -18.92 22.22
N ALA A 41 -15.98 -19.16 21.45
CA ALA A 41 -16.12 -20.31 20.57
C ALA A 41 -15.78 -19.94 19.10
N PRO A 42 -15.12 -20.83 18.34
CA PRO A 42 -14.83 -20.58 16.94
C PRO A 42 -16.10 -20.70 16.07
N ARG A 43 -16.37 -19.68 15.26
CA ARG A 43 -17.41 -19.69 14.21
C ARG A 43 -16.79 -19.57 12.83
N CYS A 44 -17.40 -20.23 11.84
CA CYS A 44 -17.05 -19.99 10.44
C CYS A 44 -17.63 -18.66 9.96
N LEU A 45 -17.14 -18.16 8.81
CA LEU A 45 -17.62 -16.89 8.27
C LEU A 45 -19.12 -16.91 7.96
N ASP A 46 -19.64 -18.03 7.46
CA ASP A 46 -21.08 -18.15 7.15
C ASP A 46 -21.96 -18.08 8.40
N CYS A 47 -21.60 -18.81 9.47
CA CYS A 47 -22.35 -18.79 10.73
C CYS A 47 -22.27 -17.43 11.45
N ALA A 48 -21.26 -16.63 11.14
CA ALA A 48 -21.07 -15.29 11.69
C ALA A 48 -21.51 -14.18 10.71
N ASP A 49 -22.34 -14.51 9.72
CA ASP A 49 -22.85 -13.61 8.69
C ASP A 49 -21.78 -12.84 7.88
N LEU A 50 -20.52 -13.29 7.88
CA LEU A 50 -19.40 -12.71 7.12
C LEU A 50 -19.05 -13.48 5.85
N GLY A 51 -19.79 -14.56 5.53
CA GLY A 51 -19.52 -15.43 4.37
C GLY A 51 -19.59 -14.72 3.01
N HIS A 52 -20.28 -13.59 2.95
CA HIS A 52 -20.42 -12.76 1.75
C HIS A 52 -19.23 -11.81 1.52
N LEU A 53 -18.30 -11.71 2.47
CA LEU A 53 -17.13 -10.85 2.35
C LEU A 53 -15.98 -11.57 1.63
N VAL A 54 -15.26 -10.85 0.79
CA VAL A 54 -14.09 -11.34 0.07
C VAL A 54 -12.80 -10.97 0.80
N PHE A 55 -11.84 -11.90 0.81
CA PHE A 55 -10.55 -11.67 1.47
C PHE A 55 -9.58 -10.94 0.55
N LEU A 56 -9.18 -9.73 0.95
CA LEU A 56 -8.11 -8.95 0.34
C LEU A 56 -6.83 -9.06 1.17
N PRO A 57 -5.77 -9.72 0.66
CA PRO A 57 -4.49 -9.80 1.36
C PRO A 57 -3.82 -8.43 1.52
N SER A 58 -2.95 -8.32 2.52
CA SER A 58 -2.09 -7.15 2.69
C SER A 58 -1.09 -7.02 1.53
N GLY A 59 -0.82 -5.79 1.09
CA GLY A 59 0.21 -5.51 0.09
C GLY A 59 0.09 -4.09 -0.46
N ASP A 60 -1.04 -3.79 -1.09
CA ASP A 60 -1.36 -2.44 -1.54
C ASP A 60 -2.11 -1.66 -0.45
N THR A 61 -1.41 -0.71 0.19
CA THR A 61 -1.97 0.14 1.24
C THR A 61 -3.11 1.03 0.73
N ALA A 62 -3.05 1.51 -0.52
CA ALA A 62 -4.11 2.34 -1.07
C ALA A 62 -5.37 1.51 -1.35
N LEU A 63 -5.20 0.33 -1.95
CA LEU A 63 -6.31 -0.58 -2.23
C LEU A 63 -6.97 -1.08 -0.94
N THR A 64 -6.18 -1.55 0.03
CA THR A 64 -6.71 -2.06 1.30
C THR A 64 -7.38 -0.97 2.14
N ARG A 65 -6.88 0.27 2.12
CA ARG A 65 -7.54 1.40 2.78
C ARG A 65 -8.88 1.74 2.12
N ARG A 66 -8.89 1.91 0.80
CA ARG A 66 -10.10 2.29 0.05
C ARG A 66 -11.18 1.21 0.08
N SER A 67 -10.80 -0.06 -0.04
CA SER A 67 -11.76 -1.15 0.02
C SER A 67 -12.50 -1.16 1.36
N ARG A 68 -11.82 -0.84 2.46
CA ARG A 68 -12.46 -0.69 3.78
C ARG A 68 -13.34 0.56 3.87
N GLU A 69 -12.92 1.70 3.30
CA GLU A 69 -13.69 2.94 3.30
C GLU A 69 -14.98 2.82 2.46
N GLU A 70 -14.94 2.04 1.38
CA GLU A 70 -16.05 1.82 0.45
C GLU A 70 -16.99 0.68 0.90
N SER A 71 -16.56 -0.15 1.85
CA SER A 71 -17.38 -1.26 2.37
C SER A 71 -18.24 -0.79 3.54
N THR A 72 -19.48 -1.24 3.57
CA THR A 72 -20.37 -1.05 4.73
C THR A 72 -19.93 -1.94 5.90
N LEU A 73 -19.50 -3.17 5.59
CA LEU A 73 -18.99 -4.16 6.54
C LEU A 73 -17.57 -4.55 6.18
N SER A 74 -16.67 -4.54 7.17
CA SER A 74 -15.31 -5.03 7.00
C SER A 74 -14.74 -5.63 8.27
N ALA A 75 -13.84 -6.59 8.10
CA ALA A 75 -13.17 -7.24 9.22
C ALA A 75 -11.67 -7.38 8.97
N VAL A 76 -10.87 -7.21 10.01
CA VAL A 76 -9.41 -7.34 9.90
C VAL A 76 -9.02 -8.79 10.07
N VAL A 77 -8.23 -9.32 9.14
CA VAL A 77 -7.70 -10.69 9.25
C VAL A 77 -6.32 -10.66 9.88
N VAL A 78 -6.13 -11.44 10.93
CA VAL A 78 -4.86 -11.58 11.65
C VAL A 78 -4.42 -13.03 11.74
N ARG A 79 -3.11 -13.24 11.82
CA ARG A 79 -2.50 -14.55 12.04
C ARG A 79 -1.44 -14.46 13.12
N PHE A 80 -1.37 -15.47 13.98
CA PHE A 80 -0.35 -15.51 15.02
C PHE A 80 1.02 -15.85 14.42
N ASN A 81 1.97 -14.94 14.55
CA ASN A 81 3.36 -15.17 14.20
C ASN A 81 4.08 -15.82 15.40
N ARG A 82 4.37 -17.12 15.29
CA ARG A 82 5.05 -17.88 16.36
C ARG A 82 6.44 -17.35 16.70
N ARG A 83 7.20 -16.87 15.71
CA ARG A 83 8.56 -16.38 15.89
C ARG A 83 8.60 -15.07 16.68
N LYS A 84 7.60 -14.21 16.46
CA LYS A 84 7.51 -12.89 17.12
C LYS A 84 6.51 -12.86 18.29
N SER A 85 5.90 -14.01 18.60
CA SER A 85 4.89 -14.17 19.67
C SER A 85 3.76 -13.13 19.65
N ARG A 86 3.28 -12.76 18.46
CA ARG A 86 2.24 -11.72 18.29
C ARG A 86 1.35 -11.97 17.08
N TYR A 87 0.15 -11.41 17.08
CA TYR A 87 -0.70 -11.35 15.89
C TYR A 87 -0.16 -10.34 14.88
N GLU A 88 -0.10 -10.73 13.62
CA GLU A 88 0.21 -9.86 12.49
C GLU A 88 -0.99 -9.79 11.55
N ARG A 89 -1.32 -8.59 11.09
CA ARG A 89 -2.37 -8.37 10.08
C ARG A 89 -1.97 -9.04 8.77
N GLN A 90 -2.86 -9.87 8.24
CA GLN A 90 -2.69 -10.57 6.97
C GLN A 90 -3.48 -9.92 5.83
N GLY A 91 -4.51 -9.14 6.15
CA GLY A 91 -5.40 -8.56 5.16
C GLY A 91 -6.69 -8.07 5.79
N VAL A 92 -7.73 -7.96 4.97
CA VAL A 92 -9.08 -7.56 5.37
C VAL A 92 -10.13 -8.34 4.60
N LEU A 93 -11.27 -8.58 5.23
CA LEU A 93 -12.51 -8.98 4.58
C LEU A 93 -13.31 -7.71 4.28
N VAL A 94 -13.80 -7.61 3.05
CA VAL A 94 -14.52 -6.45 2.50
C VAL A 94 -15.62 -6.93 1.56
N GLU A 95 -16.59 -6.09 1.26
CA GLU A 95 -17.62 -6.43 0.27
C GLU A 95 -17.02 -6.46 -1.14
N GLU A 96 -17.43 -7.42 -1.97
CA GLU A 96 -16.92 -7.56 -3.35
C GLU A 96 -17.14 -6.28 -4.18
N ALA A 97 -18.33 -5.69 -4.08
CA ALA A 97 -18.63 -4.44 -4.77
C ALA A 97 -17.75 -3.26 -4.32
N ALA A 98 -17.38 -3.22 -3.04
CA ALA A 98 -16.49 -2.20 -2.50
C ALA A 98 -15.05 -2.38 -2.98
N LEU A 99 -14.57 -3.64 -3.04
CA LEU A 99 -13.28 -3.96 -3.63
C LEU A 99 -13.21 -3.52 -5.09
N ALA A 100 -14.22 -3.86 -5.90
CA ALA A 100 -14.27 -3.48 -7.32
C ALA A 100 -14.24 -1.95 -7.52
N ARG A 101 -14.99 -1.18 -6.72
CA ARG A 101 -14.94 0.30 -6.73
C ARG A 101 -13.54 0.82 -6.37
N ALA A 102 -12.93 0.25 -5.34
CA ALA A 102 -11.60 0.63 -4.89
C ALA A 102 -10.53 0.35 -5.96
N GLU A 103 -10.60 -0.78 -6.66
CA GLU A 103 -9.70 -1.14 -7.76
C GLU A 103 -9.80 -0.15 -8.91
N LEU A 104 -11.03 0.15 -9.37
CA LEU A 104 -11.26 1.16 -10.42
C LEU A 104 -10.64 2.51 -10.06
N ARG A 105 -10.83 2.95 -8.81
CA ARG A 105 -10.28 4.22 -8.32
C ARG A 105 -8.75 4.20 -8.26
N CYS A 106 -8.16 3.09 -7.84
CA CYS A 106 -6.71 2.90 -7.82
C CYS A 106 -6.10 2.96 -9.23
N LEU A 107 -6.75 2.32 -10.21
CA LEU A 107 -6.35 2.36 -11.61
C LEU A 107 -6.44 3.78 -12.18
N ALA A 108 -7.54 4.48 -11.93
CA ALA A 108 -7.72 5.86 -12.37
C ALA A 108 -6.61 6.79 -11.82
N ASP A 109 -6.27 6.66 -10.54
CA ASP A 109 -5.19 7.45 -9.93
C ASP A 109 -3.80 7.08 -10.44
N ALA A 110 -3.56 5.80 -10.72
CA ALA A 110 -2.29 5.36 -11.31
C ALA A 110 -2.09 6.00 -12.70
N GLU A 111 -3.14 6.00 -13.52
CA GLU A 111 -3.10 6.62 -14.85
C GLU A 111 -2.99 8.15 -14.76
N ALA A 112 -3.72 8.80 -13.86
CA ALA A 112 -3.59 10.23 -13.62
C ALA A 112 -2.15 10.61 -13.20
N ARG A 113 -1.55 9.84 -12.28
CA ARG A 113 -0.15 10.04 -11.85
C ARG A 113 0.82 9.80 -13.00
N ARG A 114 0.59 8.79 -13.85
CA ARG A 114 1.41 8.52 -15.03
C ARG A 114 1.38 9.69 -16.01
N ARG A 115 0.18 10.20 -16.35
CA ARG A 115 0.01 11.35 -17.25
C ARG A 115 0.66 12.62 -16.71
N ARG A 116 0.59 12.86 -15.40
CA ARG A 116 1.28 13.98 -14.75
C ARG A 116 2.80 13.82 -14.86
N ARG A 117 3.35 12.64 -14.54
CA ARG A 117 4.80 12.37 -14.67
C ARG A 117 5.33 12.62 -16.08
N VAL A 118 4.59 12.22 -17.12
CA VAL A 118 4.98 12.48 -18.52
C VAL A 118 5.01 13.97 -18.83
N ARG A 119 3.96 14.72 -18.47
CA ARG A 119 3.91 16.18 -18.65
C ARG A 119 5.03 16.89 -17.88
N ASP A 120 5.25 16.46 -16.65
CA ASP A 120 6.28 17.01 -15.77
C ASP A 120 7.69 16.66 -16.27
N ALA A 121 7.89 15.51 -16.90
CA ALA A 121 9.17 15.15 -17.51
C ALA A 121 9.52 16.09 -18.67
N ARG A 122 8.54 16.40 -19.53
CA ARG A 122 8.73 17.39 -20.62
C ARG A 122 9.05 18.78 -20.07
N ARG A 123 8.29 19.23 -19.07
CA ARG A 123 8.52 20.53 -18.44
C ARG A 123 9.91 20.61 -17.80
N ARG A 124 10.33 19.54 -17.11
CA ARG A 124 11.65 19.45 -16.49
C ARG A 124 12.78 19.47 -17.51
N ALA A 125 12.68 18.70 -18.60
CA ALA A 125 13.70 18.71 -19.66
C ALA A 125 13.90 20.11 -20.26
N ALA A 126 12.81 20.87 -20.49
CA ALA A 126 12.91 22.25 -20.96
C ALA A 126 13.59 23.18 -19.93
N GLN A 127 13.26 23.01 -18.64
CA GLN A 127 13.89 23.77 -17.56
C GLN A 127 15.38 23.44 -17.41
N ASP A 128 15.76 22.16 -17.54
CA ASP A 128 17.14 21.71 -17.41
C ASP A 128 18.01 22.34 -18.54
N VAL A 129 17.49 22.49 -19.77
CA VAL A 129 18.18 23.21 -20.87
C VAL A 129 18.38 24.69 -20.56
N LEU A 130 17.33 25.38 -20.08
CA LEU A 130 17.42 26.80 -19.73
C LEU A 130 18.39 27.03 -18.56
N PHE A 131 18.37 26.13 -17.58
CA PHE A 131 19.29 26.14 -16.46
C PHE A 131 20.73 25.95 -16.93
N ALA A 132 21.01 24.96 -17.79
CA ALA A 132 22.35 24.77 -18.35
C ALA A 132 22.87 26.02 -19.09
N GLN A 133 22.02 26.68 -19.86
CA GLN A 133 22.38 27.91 -20.58
C GLN A 133 22.70 29.07 -19.62
N ALA A 134 21.81 29.32 -18.65
CA ALA A 134 21.99 30.38 -17.66
C ALA A 134 23.24 30.12 -16.79
N PHE A 135 23.45 28.87 -16.39
CA PHE A 135 24.59 28.49 -15.57
C PHE A 135 25.91 28.58 -16.34
N ALA A 136 25.95 28.20 -17.61
CA ALA A 136 27.14 28.41 -18.46
C ALA A 136 27.48 29.90 -18.63
N ALA A 137 26.45 30.76 -18.79
CA ALA A 137 26.65 32.21 -18.86
C ALA A 137 27.20 32.77 -17.54
N GLU A 138 26.69 32.29 -16.41
CA GLU A 138 27.14 32.69 -15.08
C GLU A 138 28.57 32.24 -14.79
N ILE A 139 28.96 31.02 -15.18
CA ILE A 139 30.35 30.55 -15.11
C ILE A 139 31.28 31.50 -15.87
N ARG A 140 30.91 31.90 -17.09
CA ARG A 140 31.74 32.82 -17.89
C ARG A 140 31.82 34.23 -17.28
N ARG A 141 30.77 34.68 -16.60
CA ARG A 141 30.75 35.96 -15.88
C ARG A 141 31.69 35.94 -14.68
N LEU A 142 31.65 34.87 -13.90
CA LEU A 142 32.46 34.71 -12.69
C LEU A 142 33.92 34.33 -12.99
N PHE A 143 34.18 33.63 -14.09
CA PHE A 143 35.49 33.16 -14.51
C PHE A 143 35.80 33.60 -15.95
N PRO A 144 36.25 34.84 -16.19
CA PRO A 144 36.45 35.38 -17.54
C PRO A 144 37.50 34.64 -18.39
N GLY A 145 38.46 33.97 -17.74
CA GLY A 145 39.47 33.14 -18.41
C GLY A 145 39.00 31.71 -18.75
N CYS A 146 37.76 31.33 -18.42
CA CYS A 146 37.23 30.00 -18.69
C CYS A 146 36.80 29.87 -20.17
N PRO A 147 37.29 28.85 -20.91
CA PRO A 147 36.83 28.56 -22.26
C PRO A 147 35.32 28.26 -22.32
N ALA A 148 34.66 28.69 -23.40
CA ALA A 148 33.20 28.61 -23.52
C ALA A 148 32.67 27.17 -23.61
N ASP A 149 33.41 26.27 -24.24
CA ASP A 149 33.16 24.84 -24.31
C ASP A 149 33.23 24.19 -22.93
N ARG A 150 34.25 24.55 -22.13
CA ARG A 150 34.41 24.04 -20.75
C ARG A 150 33.27 24.51 -19.84
N ALA A 151 32.89 25.79 -19.91
CA ALA A 151 31.76 26.32 -19.16
C ALA A 151 30.44 25.62 -19.51
N ARG A 152 30.20 25.33 -20.80
CA ARG A 152 29.04 24.55 -21.26
C ARG A 152 29.07 23.12 -20.76
N ALA A 153 30.20 22.44 -20.83
CA ALA A 153 30.33 21.05 -20.37
C ALA A 153 30.05 20.92 -18.86
N VAL A 154 30.62 21.81 -18.04
CA VAL A 154 30.33 21.87 -16.60
C VAL A 154 28.85 22.14 -16.35
N ALA A 155 28.26 23.08 -17.10
CA ALA A 155 26.87 23.43 -16.88
C ALA A 155 25.88 22.33 -17.29
N LEU A 156 26.14 21.64 -18.41
CA LEU A 156 25.35 20.49 -18.82
C LEU A 156 25.41 19.38 -17.78
N HIS A 157 26.61 19.03 -17.30
CA HIS A 157 26.79 18.01 -16.28
C HIS A 157 26.09 18.38 -14.96
N ALA A 158 26.21 19.63 -14.51
CA ALA A 158 25.51 20.10 -13.31
C ALA A 158 23.98 20.15 -13.46
N SER A 159 23.48 20.19 -14.70
CA SER A 159 22.04 20.18 -15.01
C SER A 159 21.46 18.77 -15.09
N GLU A 160 22.32 17.74 -15.14
CA GLU A 160 21.89 16.34 -15.09
C GLU A 160 21.42 16.00 -13.67
N ARG A 161 20.17 15.56 -13.54
CA ARG A 161 19.64 15.17 -12.23
C ARG A 161 20.27 13.86 -11.78
N GLY A 162 20.87 13.87 -10.58
CA GLY A 162 21.55 12.71 -10.00
C GLY A 162 23.04 12.63 -10.36
N SER A 163 23.66 13.74 -10.79
CA SER A 163 25.09 13.86 -11.07
C SER A 163 25.99 13.87 -9.81
N GLY A 164 25.50 13.33 -8.69
CA GLY A 164 26.20 13.29 -7.39
C GLY A 164 26.76 11.91 -7.08
#